data_AF-G5B2D3-F1
#
_entry.id   AF-G5B2D3-F1
#
_cell.length_a   1.000
_cell.length_b   1.000
_cell.length_c   1.000
_cell.angle_alpha   90.00
_cell.angle_beta   90.00
_cell.angle_gamma   90.00
#
_symmetry.space_group_name_H-M   'P 1'
#
loop_
_entity.id
_entity.type
_entity.pdbx_description
1 polymer ?
#
loop_
_entity_poly.entity_id
_entity_poly.type
_entity_poly.pdbx_seq_one_letter_code
_entity_poly.pdbx_strand_id
1 'polypeptide(L)'
;LSSTELLNALVRVLNNPFYKENAMWLSTIHHDQPMNPLDRAVFWIEFVMLHKGAKHLRPLTQNLTWYQYHSLDVIGSLLACVATITFFVIKCCLFCSQKFVNVRKKQKRE
;
A
#
# COMPACT_ATOMS: atom_id res chain seq x y z
N LEU A 1 25.35 -10.03 -9.40
CA LEU A 1 25.67 -10.46 -8.03
C LEU A 1 27.02 -11.15 -8.07
N SER A 2 28.04 -10.65 -7.35
CA SER A 2 29.38 -11.25 -7.33
C SER A 2 29.41 -12.45 -6.37
N SER A 3 30.20 -13.49 -6.67
CA SER A 3 30.41 -14.64 -5.76
C SER A 3 30.93 -14.22 -4.38
N THR A 4 31.70 -13.13 -4.30
CA THR A 4 32.21 -12.57 -3.05
C THR A 4 31.12 -11.95 -2.19
N GLU A 5 30.16 -11.26 -2.81
CA GLU A 5 29.00 -10.66 -2.12
C GLU A 5 28.07 -11.73 -1.54
N LEU A 6 27.87 -12.82 -2.27
CA LEU A 6 27.11 -13.97 -1.79
C LEU A 6 27.78 -14.60 -0.55
N LEU A 7 29.08 -14.87 -0.63
CA LEU A 7 29.84 -15.45 0.49
C LEU A 7 29.79 -14.57 1.74
N ASN A 8 29.99 -13.26 1.57
CA ASN A 8 29.92 -12.31 2.68
C ASN A 8 28.54 -12.25 3.32
N ALA A 9 27.46 -12.29 2.53
CA ALA A 9 26.10 -12.34 3.03
C ALA A 9 25.82 -13.65 3.79
N LEU A 10 26.29 -14.77 3.26
CA LEU A 10 26.09 -16.10 3.86
C LEU A 10 26.80 -16.22 5.21
N VAL A 11 28.05 -15.77 5.28
CA VAL A 11 28.83 -15.71 6.54
C VAL A 11 28.14 -14.81 7.56
N ARG A 12 27.59 -13.67 7.13
CA ARG A 12 26.85 -12.75 8.02
C ARG A 12 25.58 -13.38 8.58
N VAL A 13 24.83 -14.13 7.77
CA VAL A 13 23.60 -14.80 8.21
C VAL A 13 23.91 -15.98 9.13
N LEU A 14 24.94 -16.78 8.82
CA LEU A 14 25.33 -17.94 9.64
C LEU A 14 25.93 -17.55 10.99
N ASN A 15 26.74 -16.49 11.04
CA ASN A 15 27.45 -16.11 12.27
C ASN A 15 26.61 -15.23 13.21
N ASN A 16 25.51 -14.65 12.74
CA ASN A 16 24.66 -13.81 13.57
C ASN A 16 23.45 -14.62 14.09
N PRO A 17 23.40 -14.95 15.40
CA PRO A 17 22.34 -15.78 15.98
C PRO A 17 20.95 -15.15 15.85
N PHE A 18 20.85 -13.82 15.71
CA PHE A 18 19.59 -13.10 15.51
C PHE A 18 18.77 -13.65 14.32
N TYR A 19 19.42 -14.00 13.20
CA TYR A 19 18.69 -14.54 12.04
C TYR A 19 18.10 -15.92 12.34
N LYS A 20 18.85 -16.77 13.06
CA LYS A 20 18.40 -18.10 13.45
C LYS A 20 17.25 -18.03 14.46
N GLU A 21 17.38 -17.19 15.48
CA GLU A 21 16.36 -17.02 16.52
C GLU A 21 15.04 -16.50 15.95
N ASN A 22 15.09 -15.49 15.09
CA ASN A 22 13.88 -15.00 14.41
C ASN A 22 13.25 -16.04 13.49
N ALA A 23 14.07 -16.80 12.75
CA ALA A 23 13.56 -17.88 11.90
C ALA A 23 12.89 -18.99 12.72
N MET A 24 13.47 -19.36 13.86
CA MET A 24 12.87 -20.34 14.78
C MET A 24 11.59 -19.81 15.42
N TRP A 25 11.59 -18.56 15.89
CA TRP A 25 10.40 -17.91 16.45
C TRP A 25 9.26 -17.84 15.44
N LEU A 26 9.56 -17.42 14.21
CA LEU A 26 8.57 -17.38 13.13
C LEU A 26 8.07 -18.79 12.78
N SER A 27 8.95 -19.79 12.80
CA SER A 27 8.57 -21.19 12.63
C SER A 27 7.59 -21.63 13.71
N THR A 28 7.86 -21.32 14.99
CA THR A 28 6.95 -21.65 16.10
C THR A 28 5.58 -21.03 15.87
N ILE A 29 5.49 -19.74 15.54
CA ILE A 29 4.21 -19.07 15.25
C ILE A 29 3.48 -19.73 14.07
N HIS A 30 4.21 -20.14 13.04
CA HIS A 30 3.60 -20.77 11.87
C HIS A 30 3.00 -22.14 12.20
N HIS A 31 3.65 -22.90 13.09
CA HIS A 31 3.15 -24.19 13.57
C HIS A 31 2.11 -24.06 14.69
N ASP A 32 2.03 -22.89 15.35
CA ASP A 32 1.07 -22.56 16.40
C ASP A 32 -0.33 -22.23 15.84
N GLN A 33 -0.77 -23.04 14.88
CA GLN A 33 -2.10 -22.95 14.31
C GLN A 33 -2.99 -24.02 14.95
N PRO A 34 -4.26 -23.70 15.29
CA PRO A 34 -5.17 -24.61 15.98
C PRO A 34 -5.58 -25.85 15.16
N MET A 35 -5.22 -25.89 13.87
CA MET A 35 -5.51 -27.00 12.96
C MET A 35 -4.23 -27.37 12.23
N ASN A 36 -3.95 -28.68 12.15
CA ASN A 36 -2.83 -29.16 11.35
C ASN A 36 -3.02 -28.77 9.88
N PRO A 37 -1.92 -28.46 9.17
CA PRO A 37 -1.99 -28.04 7.77
C PRO A 37 -2.62 -29.12 6.86
N LEU A 38 -2.44 -30.40 7.18
CA LEU A 38 -3.07 -31.51 6.46
C LEU A 38 -4.59 -31.52 6.67
N ASP A 39 -5.05 -31.43 7.91
CA ASP A 39 -6.47 -31.41 8.24
C ASP A 39 -7.16 -30.19 7.61
N ARG A 40 -6.48 -29.03 7.61
CA ARG A 40 -6.93 -27.82 6.91
C ARG A 40 -7.09 -28.06 5.40
N ALA A 41 -6.12 -28.72 4.76
CA ALA A 41 -6.18 -29.01 3.33
C ALA A 41 -7.33 -29.97 3.00
N VAL A 42 -7.50 -31.03 3.79
CA VAL A 42 -8.61 -31.98 3.65
C VAL A 42 -9.96 -31.27 3.80
N PHE A 43 -10.11 -30.45 4.83
CA PHE A 43 -11.32 -29.64 5.05
C PHE A 43 -11.65 -28.78 3.82
N TRP A 44 -10.68 -28.05 3.27
CA TRP A 44 -10.93 -27.20 2.10
C TRP A 44 -11.26 -28.01 0.85
N ILE A 45 -10.63 -29.16 0.65
CA ILE A 45 -10.92 -30.06 -0.48
C ILE A 45 -12.35 -30.59 -0.38
N GLU A 46 -12.75 -31.08 0.80
CA GLU A 46 -14.11 -31.55 1.06
C GLU A 46 -15.13 -30.42 0.91
N PHE A 47 -14.83 -29.25 1.46
CA PHE A 47 -15.68 -28.06 1.34
C PHE A 47 -15.93 -27.68 -0.12
N VAL A 48 -14.89 -27.69 -0.96
CA VAL A 48 -14.98 -27.37 -2.40
C VAL A 48 -15.78 -28.43 -3.16
N MET A 49 -15.58 -29.71 -2.84
CA MET A 49 -16.34 -30.82 -3.45
C MET A 49 -17.82 -30.76 -3.08
N LEU A 50 -18.15 -30.54 -1.80
CA LEU A 50 -19.53 -30.44 -1.30
C LEU A 50 -20.28 -29.24 -1.88
N HIS A 51 -19.60 -28.09 -2.04
CA HIS A 51 -20.23 -26.86 -2.53
C HIS A 51 -20.09 -26.66 -4.05
N LYS A 52 -19.93 -27.76 -4.82
CA LYS A 52 -19.83 -27.76 -6.30
C LYS A 52 -18.91 -26.66 -6.84
N GLY A 53 -17.70 -26.57 -6.29
CA GLY A 53 -16.66 -25.63 -6.71
C GLY A 53 -16.66 -24.28 -5.98
N ALA A 54 -17.40 -24.16 -4.87
CA ALA A 54 -17.34 -23.02 -3.94
C ALA A 54 -17.25 -21.66 -4.64
N LYS A 55 -18.20 -21.38 -5.56
CA LYS A 55 -18.19 -20.15 -6.39
C LYS A 55 -18.14 -18.85 -5.57
N HIS A 56 -18.52 -18.90 -4.30
CA HIS A 56 -18.45 -17.78 -3.35
C HIS A 56 -17.06 -17.59 -2.71
N LEU A 57 -16.18 -18.61 -2.72
CA LEU A 57 -14.78 -18.52 -2.29
C LEU A 57 -13.84 -18.11 -3.43
N ARG A 58 -14.31 -18.14 -4.68
CA ARG A 58 -13.58 -17.46 -5.75
C ARG A 58 -13.53 -15.98 -5.40
N PRO A 59 -12.33 -15.38 -5.24
CA PRO A 59 -12.26 -13.97 -4.98
C PRO A 59 -12.93 -13.26 -6.16
N LEU A 60 -14.01 -12.51 -5.87
CA LEU A 60 -14.71 -11.72 -6.88
C LEU A 60 -13.78 -10.67 -7.53
N THR A 61 -12.58 -10.47 -6.99
CA THR A 61 -11.52 -9.61 -7.54
C THR A 61 -11.16 -9.91 -8.99
N GLN A 62 -11.33 -11.13 -9.48
CA GLN A 62 -11.10 -11.46 -10.89
C GLN A 62 -12.24 -10.98 -11.83
N ASN A 63 -13.43 -10.71 -11.31
CA ASN A 63 -14.57 -10.20 -12.07
C ASN A 63 -14.85 -8.72 -11.81
N LEU A 64 -14.05 -8.04 -10.98
CA LEU A 64 -14.17 -6.60 -10.79
C LEU A 64 -13.55 -5.90 -12.00
N THR A 65 -14.36 -5.08 -12.69
CA THR A 65 -13.88 -4.18 -13.74
C THR A 65 -12.75 -3.30 -13.19
N TRP A 66 -11.74 -3.03 -14.02
CA TRP A 66 -10.55 -2.23 -13.63
C TRP A 66 -10.92 -0.92 -12.92
N TYR A 67 -12.05 -0.32 -13.31
CA TYR A 67 -12.67 0.85 -12.71
C TYR A 67 -13.00 0.71 -11.21
N GLN A 68 -13.53 -0.42 -10.76
CA GLN A 68 -13.84 -0.68 -9.34
C GLN A 68 -12.58 -1.01 -8.54
N TYR A 69 -11.65 -1.77 -9.14
CA TYR A 69 -10.36 -2.08 -8.51
C TYR A 69 -9.56 -0.80 -8.23
N HIS A 70 -9.55 0.15 -9.17
CA HIS A 70 -8.82 1.40 -9.02
C HIS A 70 -9.63 2.53 -8.36
N SER A 71 -10.89 2.28 -7.97
CA SER A 71 -11.77 3.25 -7.31
C SER A 71 -11.68 4.66 -7.91
N LEU A 72 -11.93 4.78 -9.22
CA LEU A 72 -11.74 6.05 -9.96
C LEU A 72 -12.49 7.24 -9.35
N ASP A 73 -13.62 7.00 -8.67
CA ASP A 73 -14.37 8.03 -7.95
C ASP A 73 -13.54 8.70 -6.84
N VAL A 74 -12.75 7.89 -6.10
CA VAL A 74 -11.85 8.37 -5.04
C VAL A 74 -10.68 9.16 -5.65
N ILE A 75 -10.11 8.69 -6.76
CA ILE A 75 -9.01 9.39 -7.44
C ILE A 75 -9.48 10.71 -8.03
N GLY A 76 -10.66 10.72 -8.67
CA GLY A 76 -11.27 11.92 -9.20
C GLY A 76 -11.54 12.97 -8.12
N SER A 77 -12.14 12.55 -7.00
CA SER A 77 -12.39 13.41 -5.85
C SER A 77 -11.09 13.98 -5.26
N LEU A 78 -10.05 13.15 -5.10
CA LEU A 78 -8.76 13.58 -4.59
C LEU A 78 -8.08 14.61 -5.52
N LEU A 79 -8.07 14.35 -6.83
CA LEU A 79 -7.52 15.28 -7.82
C LEU A 79 -8.27 16.60 -7.84
N ALA A 80 -9.61 16.56 -7.77
CA ALA A 80 -10.43 17.74 -7.69
C ALA A 80 -10.10 18.57 -6.42
N CYS A 81 -9.99 17.93 -5.26
CA CYS A 81 -9.60 18.61 -4.02
C CYS A 81 -8.23 19.31 -4.16
N VAL A 82 -7.21 18.60 -4.66
CA VAL A 82 -5.86 19.15 -4.85
C VAL A 82 -5.86 20.32 -5.84
N ALA A 83 -6.56 20.17 -6.97
CA ALA A 83 -6.68 21.24 -7.96
C ALA A 83 -7.38 22.47 -7.39
N THR A 84 -8.44 22.27 -6.61
CA THR A 84 -9.21 23.36 -5.98
C THR A 84 -8.34 24.12 -4.97
N ILE A 85 -7.63 23.40 -4.10
CA ILE A 85 -6.70 24.00 -3.12
C ILE A 85 -5.61 24.80 -3.86
N THR A 86 -5.00 24.21 -4.88
CA THR A 86 -3.94 24.86 -5.66
C THR A 86 -4.45 26.13 -6.34
N PHE A 87 -5.65 26.08 -6.92
CA PHE A 87 -6.29 27.24 -7.53
C PHE A 87 -6.53 28.37 -6.51
N PHE A 88 -7.05 28.04 -5.33
CA PHE A 88 -7.25 29.02 -4.26
C PHE A 88 -5.93 29.65 -3.80
N VAL A 89 -4.88 28.85 -3.61
CA VAL A 89 -3.54 29.35 -3.22
C VAL A 89 -3.01 30.32 -4.26
N ILE A 90 -3.06 29.96 -5.56
CA ILE A 90 -2.59 30.83 -6.65
C ILE A 90 -3.36 32.15 -6.66
N LYS A 91 -4.70 32.09 -6.57
CA LYS A 91 -5.56 33.30 -6.55
C LYS A 91 -5.27 34.17 -5.34
N CYS A 92 -5.10 33.58 -4.15
CA CYS A 92 -4.71 34.30 -2.94
C CYS A 92 -3.34 34.97 -3.09
N CYS A 93 -2.33 34.26 -3.60
CA CYS A 93 -0.99 34.82 -3.83
C CYS A 93 -0.99 35.97 -4.84
N LEU A 94 -1.72 35.83 -5.95
CA LEU A 94 -1.88 36.89 -6.95
C LEU A 94 -2.64 38.10 -6.38
N PHE A 95 -3.69 37.88 -5.62
CA PHE A 95 -4.44 38.96 -4.98
C PHE A 95 -3.60 39.71 -3.94
N CYS A 96 -2.87 39.00 -3.09
CA CYS A 96 -1.94 39.58 -2.13
C CYS A 96 -0.86 40.41 -2.84
N SER A 97 -0.21 39.86 -3.87
CA SER A 97 0.84 40.59 -4.60
C SER A 97 0.31 41.86 -5.28
N GLN A 98 -0.88 41.82 -5.89
CA GLN A 98 -1.53 43.00 -6.48
C GLN A 98 -1.88 44.07 -5.43
N LYS A 99 -2.39 43.66 -4.25
CA LYS A 99 -2.64 44.58 -3.12
C LYS A 99 -1.36 45.25 -2.64
N PHE A 100 -0.27 44.51 -2.44
CA PHE A 100 1.02 45.08 -2.04
C PHE A 100 1.58 46.05 -3.08
N VAL A 101 1.48 45.73 -4.38
CA VAL A 101 1.91 46.64 -5.46
C VAL A 101 1.08 47.93 -5.47
N ASN A 102 -0.24 47.83 -5.30
CA ASN A 102 -1.13 48.99 -5.29
C ASN A 102 -0.91 49.89 -4.06
N VAL A 103 -0.68 49.32 -2.87
CA VAL A 103 -0.33 50.07 -1.65
C VAL A 103 1.00 50.81 -1.85
N ARG A 104 2.02 50.13 -2.39
CA ARG A 104 3.33 50.74 -2.67
C ARG A 104 3.26 51.86 -3.72
N LYS A 105 2.40 51.74 -4.73
CA LYS A 105 2.17 52.81 -5.72
C LYS A 105 1.49 54.04 -5.11
N LYS A 106 0.58 53.85 -4.14
CA LYS A 106 -0.10 54.95 -3.45
C LYS A 106 0.87 55.76 -2.59
N GLN A 107 1.75 55.09 -1.84
CA GLN A 107 2.74 55.74 -0.98
C GLN A 107 3.84 56.50 -1.73
N LYS A 108 4.06 56.26 -3.04
CA LYS A 108 5.03 57.00 -3.87
C LYS A 108 4.43 58.25 -4.55
N ARG A 109 3.10 58.43 -4.51
CA ARG A 109 2.39 59.57 -5.13
C ARG A 109 2.00 60.67 -4.13
N GLU A 110 2.08 60.39 -2.83
CA GLU A 110 2.07 61.38 -1.74
C GLU A 110 3.51 61.78 -1.42
#